data_AF-A0A0F7VWL6-F1
#
_entry.id   AF-A0A0F7VWL6-F1
#
_cell.length_a   1.000
_cell.length_b   1.000
_cell.length_c   1.000
_cell.angle_alpha   90.00
_cell.angle_beta   90.00
_cell.angle_gamma   90.00
#
_symmetry.space_group_name_H-M   'P 1'
#
loop_
_entity.id
_entity.type
_entity.pdbx_description
1 polymer ?
#
loop_
_entity_poly.entity_id
_entity_poly.type
_entity_poly.pdbx_seq_one_letter_code
_entity_poly.pdbx_strand_id
1 'polypeptide(L)'
;MFERFTEDARAVVRGAVAQAEATGERSVGAGHLLLALLERRDGRGARALVALGVADRGEAVRRAWDEARRRAGLSQAETDALAGLGIDVERIVARVEEVHGAGALAGNRRDKNWWSGRRGFGRDAKEVLEKALRIALARRERHIGDEHILLALTARPGVAAEVLADHGVTYASVTGVLDGTGRAEAG
;
A
#
# COMPACT_ATOMS: atom_id res chain seq x y z
N MET A 1 -18.55 0.68 -9.80
CA MET A 1 -17.63 -0.01 -8.85
C MET A 1 -17.77 0.51 -7.42
N PHE A 2 -17.77 1.83 -7.19
CA PHE A 2 -17.88 2.43 -5.85
C PHE A 2 -19.19 2.17 -5.09
N GLU A 3 -20.28 1.77 -5.76
CA GLU A 3 -21.56 1.50 -5.11
C GLU A 3 -21.48 0.35 -4.09
N ARG A 4 -20.60 -0.63 -4.33
CA ARG A 4 -20.36 -1.74 -3.41
C ARG A 4 -19.36 -1.41 -2.30
N PHE A 5 -18.69 -0.26 -2.36
CA PHE A 5 -17.71 0.13 -1.35
C PHE A 5 -18.45 0.67 -0.12
N THR A 6 -18.01 0.28 1.07
CA THR A 6 -18.44 0.91 2.32
C THR A 6 -17.97 2.37 2.37
N GLU A 7 -18.50 3.14 3.32
CA GLU A 7 -18.03 4.51 3.54
C GLU A 7 -16.53 4.56 3.85
N ASP A 8 -16.03 3.66 4.71
CA ASP A 8 -14.61 3.56 5.05
C ASP A 8 -13.74 3.23 3.83
N ALA A 9 -14.16 2.29 3.00
CA ALA A 9 -13.44 1.97 1.77
C ALA A 9 -13.41 3.16 0.79
N ARG A 10 -14.52 3.91 0.67
CA ARG A 10 -14.54 5.16 -0.13
C ARG A 10 -13.65 6.23 0.48
N ALA A 11 -13.56 6.32 1.81
CA ALA A 11 -12.66 7.25 2.49
C ALA A 11 -11.19 6.93 2.17
N VAL A 12 -10.78 5.65 2.22
CA VAL A 12 -9.43 5.22 1.81
C VAL A 12 -9.15 5.62 0.35
N VAL A 13 -10.08 5.34 -0.56
CA VAL A 13 -9.86 5.65 -1.98
C VAL A 13 -9.80 7.15 -2.24
N ARG A 14 -10.63 7.96 -1.57
CA ARG A 14 -10.56 9.43 -1.66
C ARG A 14 -9.26 9.97 -1.09
N GLY A 15 -8.80 9.44 0.04
CA GLY A 15 -7.50 9.79 0.63
C GLY A 15 -6.35 9.49 -0.33
N ALA A 16 -6.40 8.33 -0.99
CA ALA A 16 -5.39 7.94 -1.97
C ALA A 16 -5.34 8.91 -3.18
N VAL A 17 -6.49 9.36 -3.67
CA VAL A 17 -6.58 10.39 -4.71
C VAL A 17 -5.99 11.72 -4.23
N ALA A 18 -6.36 12.16 -3.02
CA ALA A 18 -5.88 13.42 -2.44
C ALA A 18 -4.35 13.43 -2.24
N GLN A 19 -3.77 12.30 -1.83
CA GLN A 19 -2.31 12.16 -1.70
C GLN A 19 -1.59 12.22 -3.04
N ALA A 20 -2.11 11.51 -4.06
CA ALA A 20 -1.56 11.60 -5.41
C ALA A 20 -1.62 13.05 -5.91
N GLU A 21 -2.74 13.74 -5.68
CA GLU A 21 -2.92 15.15 -6.00
C GLU A 21 -1.87 16.05 -5.34
N ALA A 22 -1.71 15.93 -4.02
CA ALA A 22 -0.77 16.71 -3.22
C ALA A 22 0.69 16.52 -3.64
N THR A 23 1.06 15.33 -4.11
CA THR A 23 2.43 14.98 -4.55
C THR A 23 2.67 15.22 -6.04
N GLY A 24 1.67 15.68 -6.80
CA GLY A 24 1.80 15.89 -8.24
C GLY A 24 1.87 14.60 -9.07
N GLU A 25 1.61 13.43 -8.47
CA GLU A 25 1.64 12.14 -9.16
C GLU A 25 0.49 11.94 -10.14
N ARG A 26 0.81 11.56 -11.38
CA ARG A 26 -0.16 11.48 -12.48
C ARG A 26 -1.19 10.36 -12.33
N SER A 27 -0.98 9.43 -11.41
CA SER A 27 -1.88 8.31 -11.15
C SER A 27 -1.88 7.90 -9.68
N VAL A 28 -3.00 7.32 -9.24
CA VAL A 28 -3.12 6.74 -7.91
C VAL A 28 -2.55 5.32 -7.95
N GLY A 29 -1.37 5.11 -7.36
CA GLY A 29 -0.76 3.79 -7.10
C GLY A 29 -1.20 3.11 -5.80
N ALA A 30 -0.76 1.86 -5.59
CA ALA A 30 -1.05 1.06 -4.41
C ALA A 30 -0.50 1.67 -3.11
N GLY A 31 0.61 2.40 -3.21
CA GLY A 31 1.18 3.18 -2.11
C GLY A 31 0.20 4.19 -1.52
N HIS A 32 -0.50 4.94 -2.36
CA HIS A 32 -1.50 5.89 -1.91
C HIS A 32 -2.66 5.20 -1.18
N LEU A 33 -3.05 4.00 -1.61
CA LEU A 33 -4.06 3.21 -0.89
C LEU A 33 -3.56 2.78 0.49
N LEU A 34 -2.30 2.33 0.58
CA LEU A 34 -1.67 1.98 1.85
C LEU A 34 -1.59 3.18 2.79
N LEU A 35 -1.02 4.29 2.33
CA LEU A 35 -0.86 5.51 3.12
C LEU A 35 -2.21 6.09 3.56
N ALA A 36 -3.20 6.14 2.67
CA ALA A 36 -4.54 6.58 3.02
C ALA A 36 -5.21 5.66 4.05
N LEU A 37 -4.92 4.35 4.00
CA LEU A 37 -5.43 3.39 4.98
C LEU A 37 -4.74 3.54 6.34
N LEU A 38 -3.45 3.89 6.39
CA LEU A 38 -2.72 4.23 7.63
C LEU A 38 -3.18 5.54 8.29
N GLU A 39 -3.85 6.42 7.55
CA GLU A 39 -4.44 7.66 8.07
C GLU A 39 -5.86 7.46 8.63
N ARG A 40 -6.49 6.32 8.34
CA ARG A 40 -7.84 6.02 8.84
C ARG A 40 -7.81 5.75 10.35
N ARG A 41 -8.81 6.29 11.04
CA ARG A 41 -9.10 5.99 12.45
C ARG A 41 -10.30 5.07 12.64
N ASP A 42 -11.14 4.97 11.61
CA ASP A 42 -12.36 4.14 11.59
C ASP A 42 -12.32 3.15 10.43
N GLY A 43 -13.15 2.11 10.54
CA GLY A 43 -13.18 0.98 9.61
C GLY A 43 -12.58 -0.28 10.22
N ARG A 44 -12.89 -1.44 9.63
CA ARG A 44 -12.40 -2.73 10.15
C ARG A 44 -10.92 -2.91 9.82
N GLY A 45 -10.47 -2.42 8.68
CA GLY A 45 -9.06 -2.43 8.28
C GLY A 45 -8.20 -1.56 9.20
N ALA A 46 -8.64 -0.33 9.49
CA ALA A 46 -7.97 0.56 10.44
C ALA A 46 -7.86 -0.08 11.84
N ARG A 47 -8.96 -0.66 12.34
CA ARG A 47 -8.96 -1.38 13.64
C ARG A 47 -8.03 -2.59 13.63
N ALA A 48 -7.93 -3.31 12.51
CA ALA A 48 -7.01 -4.43 12.40
C ALA A 48 -5.55 -3.98 12.48
N LEU A 49 -5.19 -2.87 11.83
CA LEU A 49 -3.85 -2.27 11.97
C LEU A 49 -3.55 -1.85 13.41
N VAL A 50 -4.51 -1.23 14.10
CA VAL A 50 -4.36 -0.85 15.51
C VAL A 50 -4.12 -2.08 16.37
N ALA A 51 -4.92 -3.14 16.18
CA ALA A 51 -4.77 -4.40 16.93
C ALA A 51 -3.43 -5.10 16.67
N LEU A 52 -2.84 -4.92 15.49
CA LEU A 52 -1.50 -5.42 15.13
C LEU A 52 -0.35 -4.50 15.60
N GLY A 53 -0.64 -3.44 16.35
CA GLY A 53 0.38 -2.53 16.91
C GLY A 53 0.97 -1.56 15.87
N VAL A 54 0.30 -1.36 14.74
CA VAL A 54 0.76 -0.41 13.70
C VAL A 54 0.57 1.03 14.14
N ALA A 55 -0.32 1.31 15.10
CA ALA A 55 -0.51 2.67 15.62
C ALA A 55 0.82 3.27 16.13
N ASP A 56 1.62 2.48 16.84
CA ASP A 56 2.93 2.91 17.39
C ASP A 56 4.04 2.91 16.33
N ARG A 57 3.83 2.19 15.22
CA ARG A 57 4.82 1.97 14.15
C ARG A 57 4.45 2.70 12.85
N GLY A 58 3.36 3.46 12.82
CA GLY A 58 2.80 3.99 11.58
C GLY A 58 3.77 4.92 10.86
N GLU A 59 4.58 5.69 11.59
CA GLU A 59 5.63 6.51 10.99
C GLU A 59 6.78 5.66 10.43
N ALA A 60 7.15 4.55 11.08
CA ALA A 60 8.13 3.61 10.54
C ALA A 60 7.63 2.99 9.22
N VAL A 61 6.36 2.59 9.16
CA VAL A 61 5.74 2.05 7.93
C VAL A 61 5.77 3.07 6.79
N ARG A 62 5.45 4.34 7.08
CA ARG A 62 5.52 5.44 6.09
C ARG A 62 6.95 5.66 5.59
N ARG A 63 7.92 5.71 6.51
CA ARG A 63 9.35 5.86 6.16
C ARG A 63 9.86 4.70 5.31
N ALA A 64 9.51 3.47 5.67
CA ALA A 64 9.89 2.28 4.91
C ALA A 64 9.31 2.31 3.49
N TRP A 65 8.05 2.74 3.35
CA TRP A 65 7.42 2.97 2.05
C TRP A 65 8.16 4.02 1.21
N ASP A 66 8.46 5.18 1.80
CA ASP A 66 9.14 6.28 1.11
C ASP A 66 10.55 5.87 0.65
N GLU A 67 11.26 5.08 1.45
CA GLU A 67 12.58 4.57 1.10
C GLU A 67 12.52 3.56 -0.07
N ALA A 68 11.57 2.62 -0.04
CA ALA A 68 11.38 1.70 -1.15
C ALA A 68 10.97 2.44 -2.43
N ARG A 69 10.17 3.50 -2.30
CA ARG A 69 9.79 4.36 -3.42
C ARG A 69 10.98 5.12 -4.00
N ARG A 70 11.91 5.62 -3.16
CA ARG A 70 13.16 6.25 -3.61
C ARG A 70 13.99 5.27 -4.45
N ARG A 71 14.00 3.99 -4.05
CA ARG A 71 14.64 2.87 -4.76
C ARG A 71 13.83 2.32 -5.93
N ALA A 72 12.98 3.14 -6.56
CA ALA A 72 12.14 2.78 -7.70
C ALA A 72 11.14 1.64 -7.45
N GLY A 73 10.74 1.45 -6.18
CA GLY A 73 9.88 0.36 -5.77
C GLY A 73 10.61 -0.97 -5.55
N LEU A 74 11.93 -0.95 -5.40
CA LEU A 74 12.69 -2.12 -4.95
C LEU A 74 12.54 -2.29 -3.45
N SER A 75 12.30 -3.53 -3.04
CA SER A 75 12.32 -3.90 -1.63
C SER A 75 13.74 -4.02 -1.07
N GLN A 76 13.84 -4.19 0.24
CA GLN A 76 15.13 -4.43 0.88
C GLN A 76 15.72 -5.77 0.41
N ALA A 77 14.92 -6.83 0.34
CA ALA A 77 15.36 -8.13 -0.12
C ALA A 77 15.84 -8.09 -1.59
N GLU A 78 15.15 -7.34 -2.46
CA GLU A 78 15.59 -7.12 -3.84
C GLU A 78 16.90 -6.32 -3.90
N THR A 79 17.03 -5.30 -3.05
CA THR A 79 18.25 -4.49 -2.93
C THR A 79 19.44 -5.36 -2.49
N ASP A 80 19.26 -6.19 -1.47
CA ASP A 80 20.29 -7.09 -0.94
C ASP A 80 20.67 -8.16 -1.98
N ALA A 81 19.69 -8.70 -2.72
CA ALA A 81 19.93 -9.64 -3.79
C ALA A 81 20.75 -9.02 -4.94
N LEU A 82 20.43 -7.78 -5.32
CA LEU A 82 21.19 -7.02 -6.34
C LEU A 82 22.61 -6.69 -5.86
N ALA A 83 22.78 -6.34 -4.58
CA ALA A 83 24.10 -6.12 -3.98
C ALA A 83 24.96 -7.40 -4.03
N GLY A 84 24.36 -8.58 -3.82
CA GLY A 84 25.02 -9.87 -4.01
C GLY A 84 25.51 -10.13 -5.44
N LEU A 85 24.93 -9.45 -6.43
CA LEU A 85 25.36 -9.45 -7.84
C LEU A 85 26.34 -8.29 -8.16
N GLY A 86 26.75 -7.52 -7.16
CA GLY A 86 27.65 -6.36 -7.32
C GLY A 86 26.97 -5.07 -7.78
N ILE A 87 25.64 -4.99 -7.67
CA ILE A 87 24.86 -3.80 -8.05
C ILE A 87 24.57 -2.98 -6.79
N ASP A 88 25.21 -1.82 -6.67
CA ASP A 88 24.97 -0.85 -5.60
C ASP A 88 23.78 0.05 -5.95
N VAL A 89 22.58 -0.35 -5.50
CA VAL A 89 21.32 0.35 -5.77
C VAL A 89 21.32 1.76 -5.16
N GLU A 90 21.88 1.93 -3.96
CA GLU A 90 21.95 3.23 -3.29
C GLU A 90 22.81 4.21 -4.09
N ARG A 91 23.95 3.75 -4.60
CA ARG A 91 24.79 4.57 -5.49
C ARG A 91 24.08 4.93 -6.79
N ILE A 92 23.29 4.01 -7.36
CA ILE A 92 22.49 4.29 -8.57
C ILE A 92 21.45 5.36 -8.27
N VAL A 93 20.71 5.22 -7.17
CA VAL A 93 19.68 6.19 -6.74
C VAL A 93 20.31 7.56 -6.53
N ALA A 94 21.37 7.65 -5.72
CA ALA A 94 22.09 8.90 -5.47
C ALA A 94 22.54 9.55 -6.76
N ARG A 95 23.13 8.77 -7.69
CA ARG A 95 23.58 9.29 -8.98
C ARG A 95 22.43 9.79 -9.85
N VAL A 96 21.29 9.10 -9.85
CA VAL A 96 20.09 9.53 -10.59
C VAL A 96 19.52 10.79 -9.98
N GLU A 97 19.46 10.90 -8.65
CA GLU A 97 18.96 12.10 -7.97
C GLU A 97 19.89 13.32 -8.14
N GLU A 98 21.21 13.12 -8.17
CA GLU A 98 22.16 14.19 -8.53
C GLU A 98 21.89 14.77 -9.92
N VAL A 99 21.55 13.92 -10.89
CA VAL A 99 21.37 14.32 -12.29
C VAL A 99 19.95 14.81 -12.58
N HIS A 100 18.95 14.24 -11.91
CA HIS A 100 17.53 14.41 -12.26
C HIS A 100 16.66 14.98 -11.11
N GLY A 101 17.25 15.24 -9.94
CA GLY A 101 16.56 15.74 -8.75
C GLY A 101 16.05 14.62 -7.83
N ALA A 102 15.80 14.97 -6.57
CA ALA A 102 15.28 14.05 -5.56
C ALA A 102 13.97 13.38 -6.02
N GLY A 103 13.86 12.07 -5.81
CA GLY A 103 12.67 11.30 -6.22
C GLY A 103 12.56 11.05 -7.72
N ALA A 104 13.63 11.24 -8.52
CA ALA A 104 13.60 11.00 -9.97
C ALA A 104 13.26 9.55 -10.37
N LEU A 105 13.41 8.59 -9.45
CA LEU A 105 13.01 7.18 -9.62
C LEU A 105 11.64 6.85 -9.02
N ALA A 106 11.08 7.74 -8.20
CA ALA A 106 9.87 7.52 -7.40
C ALA A 106 8.56 7.57 -8.21
N GLY A 107 8.63 7.75 -9.54
CA GLY A 107 7.49 7.94 -10.42
C GLY A 107 7.17 6.71 -11.26
N ASN A 108 5.89 6.33 -11.31
CA ASN A 108 5.40 5.27 -12.18
C ASN A 108 5.42 5.73 -13.65
N ARG A 109 6.49 5.40 -14.40
CA ARG A 109 6.71 5.87 -15.79
C ARG A 109 5.82 5.20 -16.86
N ARG A 110 4.73 4.50 -16.50
CA ARG A 110 3.96 3.67 -17.47
C ARG A 110 2.47 3.97 -17.63
N ASP A 111 1.91 5.03 -17.04
CA ASP A 111 0.49 5.37 -17.25
C ASP A 111 0.28 6.28 -18.46
N LYS A 112 -0.19 5.69 -19.57
CA LYS A 112 -0.47 6.34 -20.87
C LYS A 112 -1.75 7.20 -20.92
N ASN A 113 -2.36 7.57 -19.79
CA ASN A 113 -3.58 8.38 -19.78
C ASN A 113 -3.30 9.85 -19.47
N TRP A 114 -2.75 10.55 -20.46
CA TRP A 114 -2.45 11.99 -20.41
C TRP A 114 -3.68 12.90 -20.65
N TRP A 115 -4.77 12.36 -21.22
CA TRP A 115 -5.87 13.18 -21.77
C TRP A 115 -7.14 13.36 -20.92
N SER A 116 -7.21 12.83 -19.71
CA SER A 116 -8.33 13.15 -18.81
C SER A 116 -7.82 13.92 -17.62
N GLY A 117 -8.31 15.15 -17.40
CA GLY A 117 -7.99 15.97 -16.22
C GLY A 117 -8.35 15.34 -14.86
N ARG A 118 -8.80 14.08 -14.82
CA ARG A 118 -8.87 13.23 -13.63
C ARG A 118 -7.69 12.26 -13.62
N ARG A 119 -6.92 12.28 -12.54
CA ARG A 119 -5.89 11.27 -12.27
C ARG A 119 -6.56 9.90 -12.13
N GLY A 120 -6.21 8.98 -13.02
CA GLY A 120 -6.73 7.62 -12.99
C GLY A 120 -5.99 6.75 -11.97
N PHE A 121 -6.56 5.60 -11.63
CA PHE A 121 -5.83 4.56 -10.91
C PHE A 121 -4.77 3.93 -11.82
N GLY A 122 -3.55 3.86 -11.32
CA GLY A 122 -2.48 3.08 -11.93
C GLY A 122 -2.83 1.59 -11.98
N ARG A 123 -2.06 0.83 -12.76
CA ARG A 123 -2.28 -0.63 -12.90
C ARG A 123 -2.24 -1.34 -11.55
N ASP A 124 -1.24 -1.02 -10.73
CA ASP A 124 -1.03 -1.60 -9.41
C ASP A 124 -2.22 -1.33 -8.47
N ALA A 125 -2.74 -0.10 -8.40
CA ALA A 125 -3.90 0.21 -7.57
C ALA A 125 -5.17 -0.48 -8.07
N LYS A 126 -5.40 -0.54 -9.39
CA LYS A 126 -6.54 -1.28 -9.98
C LYS A 126 -6.52 -2.74 -9.57
N GLU A 127 -5.36 -3.38 -9.65
CA GLU A 127 -5.19 -4.77 -9.24
C GLU A 127 -5.41 -4.98 -7.73
N VAL A 128 -5.09 -3.99 -6.87
CA VAL A 128 -5.42 -4.03 -5.43
C VAL A 128 -6.94 -4.02 -5.25
N LEU A 129 -7.63 -3.07 -5.89
CA LEU A 129 -9.10 -2.93 -5.77
C LEU A 129 -9.84 -4.17 -6.33
N GLU A 130 -9.33 -4.75 -7.42
CA GLU A 130 -9.85 -5.99 -7.99
C GLU A 130 -9.64 -7.18 -7.05
N LYS A 131 -8.46 -7.29 -6.41
CA LYS A 131 -8.20 -8.31 -5.39
C LYS A 131 -9.09 -8.10 -4.16
N ALA A 132 -9.34 -6.86 -3.73
CA ALA A 132 -10.25 -6.56 -2.63
C ALA A 132 -11.68 -7.05 -2.92
N LEU A 133 -12.17 -6.82 -4.15
CA LEU A 133 -13.45 -7.38 -4.61
C LEU A 133 -13.45 -8.91 -4.54
N ARG A 134 -12.40 -9.57 -5.05
CA ARG A 134 -12.30 -11.04 -4.99
C ARG A 134 -12.33 -11.57 -3.56
N ILE A 135 -11.64 -10.91 -2.63
CA ILE A 135 -11.61 -11.30 -1.21
C ILE A 135 -13.01 -11.13 -0.60
N ALA A 136 -13.70 -10.01 -0.86
CA ALA A 136 -15.06 -9.81 -0.39
C ALA A 136 -16.02 -10.91 -0.88
N LEU A 137 -15.93 -11.26 -2.16
CA LEU A 137 -16.72 -12.35 -2.73
C LEU A 137 -16.36 -13.71 -2.10
N ALA A 138 -15.09 -14.01 -1.91
CA ALA A 138 -14.63 -15.26 -1.28
C ALA A 138 -15.12 -15.38 0.18
N ARG A 139 -15.20 -14.26 0.90
CA ARG A 139 -15.77 -14.16 2.25
C ARG A 139 -17.31 -14.08 2.28
N ARG A 140 -17.96 -14.13 1.11
CA ARG A 140 -19.42 -13.99 0.94
C ARG A 140 -19.97 -12.65 1.46
N GLU A 141 -19.14 -11.61 1.43
CA GLU A 141 -19.49 -10.26 1.86
C GLU A 141 -20.07 -9.47 0.66
N ARG A 142 -21.20 -8.78 0.90
CA ARG A 142 -21.90 -8.03 -0.16
C ARG A 142 -21.20 -6.71 -0.53
N HIS A 143 -20.43 -6.17 0.41
CA HIS A 143 -19.73 -4.89 0.30
C HIS A 143 -18.22 -5.06 0.39
N ILE A 144 -17.49 -4.13 -0.21
CA ILE A 144 -16.03 -4.02 -0.13
C ILE A 144 -15.72 -2.98 0.95
N GLY A 145 -15.22 -3.42 2.10
CA GLY A 145 -14.74 -2.56 3.18
C GLY A 145 -13.24 -2.25 3.10
N ASP A 146 -12.75 -1.40 4.01
CA ASP A 146 -11.34 -1.03 4.10
C ASP A 146 -10.47 -2.23 4.51
N GLU A 147 -11.02 -3.18 5.27
CA GLU A 147 -10.37 -4.45 5.56
C GLU A 147 -10.06 -5.28 4.31
N HIS A 148 -10.90 -5.20 3.28
CA HIS A 148 -10.66 -5.91 2.02
C HIS A 148 -9.53 -5.27 1.23
N ILE A 149 -9.37 -3.95 1.32
CA ILE A 149 -8.24 -3.22 0.73
C ILE A 149 -6.95 -3.61 1.46
N LEU A 150 -6.97 -3.66 2.79
CA LEU A 150 -5.82 -4.10 3.59
C LEU A 150 -5.43 -5.56 3.28
N LEU A 151 -6.39 -6.47 3.26
CA LEU A 151 -6.15 -7.87 2.86
C LEU A 151 -5.62 -7.97 1.43
N ALA A 152 -6.09 -7.12 0.50
CA ALA A 152 -5.58 -7.11 -0.86
C ALA A 152 -4.14 -6.58 -0.95
N LEU A 153 -3.77 -5.58 -0.15
CA LEU A 153 -2.40 -5.06 -0.08
C LEU A 153 -1.44 -6.12 0.46
N THR A 154 -1.83 -6.87 1.50
CA THR A 154 -0.99 -7.93 2.09
C THR A 154 -0.93 -9.22 1.25
N ALA A 155 -1.93 -9.48 0.40
CA ALA A 155 -1.99 -10.69 -0.42
C ALA A 155 -1.27 -10.58 -1.77
N ARG A 156 -0.77 -9.39 -2.12
CA ARG A 156 -0.20 -9.13 -3.43
C ARG A 156 1.31 -8.89 -3.32
N PRO A 157 2.14 -9.61 -4.10
CA PRO A 157 3.57 -9.32 -4.15
C PRO A 157 3.85 -7.85 -4.49
N GLY A 158 4.87 -7.29 -3.86
CA GLY A 158 5.34 -5.93 -4.06
C GLY A 158 5.55 -5.17 -2.76
N VAL A 159 6.14 -3.98 -2.88
CA VAL A 159 6.58 -3.12 -1.76
C VAL A 159 5.55 -2.97 -0.65
N ALA A 160 4.27 -2.80 -0.97
CA ALA A 160 3.25 -2.60 0.05
C ALA A 160 3.09 -3.82 0.96
N ALA A 161 3.12 -5.04 0.40
CA ALA A 161 3.04 -6.26 1.18
C ALA A 161 4.32 -6.49 2.01
N GLU A 162 5.48 -6.19 1.44
CA GLU A 162 6.77 -6.38 2.11
C GLU A 162 6.94 -5.40 3.27
N VAL A 163 6.68 -4.11 3.05
CA VAL A 163 6.68 -3.09 4.11
C VAL A 163 5.68 -3.45 5.21
N LEU A 164 4.46 -3.89 4.85
CA LEU A 164 3.49 -4.34 5.85
C LEU A 164 3.99 -5.57 6.63
N ALA A 165 4.58 -6.56 5.94
CA ALA A 165 5.08 -7.79 6.54
C ALA A 165 6.25 -7.54 7.50
N ASP A 166 7.19 -6.65 7.14
CA ASP A 166 8.31 -6.21 7.99
C ASP A 166 7.82 -5.57 9.30
N HIS A 167 6.60 -5.04 9.30
CA HIS A 167 5.94 -4.47 10.47
C HIS A 167 4.95 -5.41 11.16
N GLY A 168 4.91 -6.70 10.78
CA GLY A 168 4.05 -7.73 11.39
C GLY A 168 2.62 -7.80 10.81
N VAL A 169 2.35 -7.06 9.74
CA VAL A 169 1.05 -7.03 9.06
C VAL A 169 1.11 -7.94 7.84
N THR A 170 0.72 -9.20 8.03
CA THR A 170 0.63 -10.19 6.97
C THR A 170 -0.83 -10.48 6.67
N TYR A 171 -1.11 -11.13 5.54
CA TYR A 171 -2.48 -11.57 5.23
C TYR A 171 -3.08 -12.44 6.34
N ALA A 172 -2.26 -13.34 6.89
CA ALA A 172 -2.66 -14.22 7.99
C ALA A 172 -2.93 -13.45 9.28
N SER A 173 -2.08 -12.49 9.67
CA SER A 173 -2.30 -11.73 10.91
C SER A 173 -3.53 -10.82 10.82
N VAL A 174 -3.75 -10.17 9.66
CA VAL A 174 -4.97 -9.39 9.42
C VAL A 174 -6.21 -10.28 9.47
N THR A 175 -6.18 -11.46 8.84
CA THR A 175 -7.31 -12.40 8.85
C THR A 175 -7.61 -12.88 10.27
N GLY A 176 -6.59 -13.23 11.06
CA GLY A 176 -6.77 -13.65 12.45
C GLY A 176 -7.40 -12.58 13.33
N VAL A 177 -7.04 -11.32 13.14
CA VAL A 177 -7.70 -10.20 13.85
C VAL A 177 -9.15 -10.03 13.42
N LEU A 178 -9.43 -10.09 12.11
CA LEU A 178 -10.79 -9.91 11.58
C LEU A 178 -11.75 -11.03 11.97
N ASP A 179 -11.23 -12.26 12.08
CA ASP A 179 -12.02 -13.44 12.45
C ASP A 179 -12.08 -13.63 13.98
N GLY A 180 -11.42 -12.76 14.76
CA GLY A 180 -11.47 -12.76 16.23
C GLY A 180 -10.58 -13.79 16.91
N THR A 181 -9.65 -14.42 16.19
CA THR A 181 -8.74 -15.47 16.71
C THR A 181 -7.48 -14.92 17.39
N GLY A 182 -7.35 -13.59 17.53
CA GLY A 182 -6.16 -12.92 18.06
C GLY A 182 -6.17 -12.51 19.55
N ARG A 183 -7.20 -12.86 20.34
CA ARG A 183 -7.23 -12.61 21.80
C ARG A 183 -7.89 -13.75 22.56
N ALA A 184 -7.14 -14.84 22.75
CA ALA A 184 -7.54 -15.91 23.66
C ALA A 184 -6.36 -16.60 24.36
N GLU A 185 -5.23 -15.92 24.60
CA GLU A 185 -4.17 -16.44 25.50
C GLU A 185 -3.48 -15.29 26.25
N ALA A 186 -4.16 -14.81 27.31
CA ALA A 186 -3.56 -14.08 28.43
C ALA A 186 -4.58 -14.12 29.58
N GLY A 187 -4.66 -15.27 30.24
CA GLY A 187 -5.35 -15.49 31.51
C GLY A 187 -4.33 -15.88 32.57
#